data_AF-A0A2H5YZY1-F1
#
_entry.id   AF-A0A2H5YZY1-F1
#
_cell.length_a   1.000
_cell.length_b   1.000
_cell.length_c   1.000
_cell.angle_alpha   90.00
_cell.angle_beta   90.00
_cell.angle_gamma   90.00
#
_symmetry.space_group_name_H-M   'P 1'
#
loop_
_entity.id
_entity.type
_entity.pdbx_description
1 polymer ?
#
loop_
_entity_poly.entity_id
_entity_poly.type
_entity_poly.pdbx_seq_one_letter_code
_entity_poly.pdbx_strand_id
1 'polypeptide(L)'
;MRWEPYADSPGGRRQVLYLDKARLEVNDPESDTASEWFVTSGLLVREMVLGQLQVGDHAFIDRPPAEIPLAGDPAPWNPDAPTYADLRPHSALVTGSAEPDRSGQPIREVLSPDGTILVDPTRERPGVVYAGYDPVTGHNSARPFVEWLATRPWNVLYVVGRPITEPYWVLVRLQGQSRWVLVQAFERRVLTYTPDNPTGWQVEMGNVGRHYYEWRYGTAPPTAP
;
A
#
# COMPACT_ATOMS: atom_id res chain seq x y z
N MET A 1 20.73 -6.69 0.91
CA MET A 1 20.61 -6.39 2.35
C MET A 1 21.29 -5.06 2.66
N ARG A 2 20.78 -4.26 3.60
CA ARG A 2 21.33 -2.94 3.99
C ARG A 2 21.19 -2.72 5.50
N TRP A 3 21.96 -1.77 6.03
CA TRP A 3 21.85 -1.27 7.40
C TRP A 3 21.35 0.18 7.41
N GLU A 4 20.23 0.42 8.08
CA GLU A 4 19.58 1.74 8.16
C GLU A 4 19.62 2.26 9.59
N PRO A 5 19.70 3.58 9.83
CA PRO A 5 19.55 4.14 11.17
C PRO A 5 18.22 3.74 11.81
N TYR A 6 18.28 3.29 13.05
CA TYR A 6 17.11 2.94 13.87
C TYR A 6 17.47 3.11 15.35
N ALA A 7 16.95 4.13 16.01
CA ALA A 7 17.40 4.59 17.32
C ALA A 7 17.29 3.54 18.41
N ASP A 8 16.21 2.75 18.38
CA ASP A 8 15.90 1.74 19.40
C ASP A 8 16.59 0.39 19.17
N SER A 9 17.26 0.20 18.03
CA SER A 9 18.04 -1.01 17.76
C SER A 9 19.40 -0.95 18.47
N PRO A 10 19.92 -2.06 19.01
CA PRO A 10 21.32 -2.18 19.41
C PRO A 10 22.28 -1.63 18.34
N GLY A 11 23.12 -0.66 18.75
CA GLY A 11 24.05 0.03 17.84
C GLY A 11 23.41 1.08 16.91
N GLY A 12 22.15 1.45 17.14
CA GLY A 12 21.44 2.53 16.46
C GLY A 12 21.09 2.23 15.00
N ARG A 13 21.07 0.94 14.60
CA ARG A 13 20.83 0.52 13.22
C ARG A 13 20.03 -0.77 13.13
N ARG A 14 19.11 -0.85 12.18
CA ARG A 14 18.38 -2.07 11.83
C ARG A 14 18.90 -2.68 10.54
N GLN A 15 18.72 -3.99 10.40
CA GLN A 15 19.01 -4.71 9.17
C GLN A 15 17.75 -4.77 8.30
N VAL A 16 17.89 -4.50 7.00
CA VAL A 16 16.77 -4.54 6.06
C VAL A 16 17.09 -5.30 4.78
N LEU A 17 16.09 -5.98 4.24
CA LEU A 17 16.11 -6.61 2.93
C LEU A 17 14.98 -6.06 2.07
N TYR A 18 15.33 -5.51 0.92
CA TYR A 18 14.38 -5.05 -0.09
C TYR A 18 14.05 -6.17 -1.06
N LEU A 19 12.76 -6.33 -1.34
CA LEU A 19 12.17 -7.18 -2.37
C LEU A 19 11.30 -6.28 -3.25
N ASP A 20 10.86 -6.75 -4.41
CA ASP A 20 10.02 -5.93 -5.28
C ASP A 20 8.72 -5.49 -4.59
N LYS A 21 8.08 -6.40 -3.86
CA LYS A 21 6.77 -6.19 -3.23
C LYS A 21 6.84 -5.90 -1.73
N ALA A 22 8.03 -5.83 -1.13
CA ALA A 22 8.18 -5.74 0.32
C ALA A 22 9.54 -5.20 0.76
N ARG A 23 9.62 -4.82 2.04
CA ARG A 23 10.88 -4.74 2.79
C ARG A 23 10.71 -5.59 4.04
N LEU A 24 11.66 -6.47 4.30
CA LEU A 24 11.77 -7.19 5.55
C LEU A 24 12.80 -6.48 6.43
N GLU A 25 12.56 -6.42 7.74
CA GLU A 25 13.42 -5.73 8.69
C GLU A 25 13.56 -6.48 10.01
N VAL A 26 14.75 -6.44 10.58
CA VAL A 26 15.04 -6.87 11.95
C VAL A 26 15.35 -5.61 12.74
N ASN A 27 14.38 -5.16 13.53
CA ASN A 27 14.48 -3.92 14.32
C ASN A 27 15.27 -4.14 15.62
N ASP A 28 15.13 -5.31 16.25
CA ASP A 28 15.91 -5.71 17.42
C ASP A 28 16.48 -7.14 17.22
N PRO A 29 17.78 -7.29 16.92
CA PRO A 29 18.41 -8.59 16.72
C PRO A 29 18.58 -9.40 18.03
N GLU A 30 18.40 -8.77 19.20
CA GLU A 30 18.46 -9.44 20.51
C GLU A 30 17.09 -9.96 20.98
N SER A 31 16.02 -9.64 20.24
CA SER A 31 14.66 -10.11 20.52
C SER A 31 14.47 -11.60 20.22
N ASP A 32 13.33 -12.16 20.66
CA ASP A 32 13.03 -13.58 20.51
C ASP A 32 12.91 -14.00 19.03
N THR A 33 13.92 -14.71 18.54
CA THR A 33 13.99 -15.25 17.17
C THR A 33 12.88 -16.24 16.81
N ALA A 34 12.16 -16.80 17.78
CA ALA A 34 11.01 -17.67 17.55
C ALA A 34 9.71 -16.89 17.28
N SER A 35 9.69 -15.59 17.55
CA SER A 35 8.54 -14.72 17.31
C SER A 35 8.31 -14.49 15.82
N GLU A 36 7.04 -14.55 15.37
CA GLU A 36 6.65 -14.13 14.01
C GLU A 36 7.04 -12.67 13.72
N TRP A 37 7.22 -11.86 14.77
CA TRP A 37 7.58 -10.44 14.68
C TRP A 37 9.09 -10.17 14.82
N PHE A 38 9.94 -11.20 14.90
CA PHE A 38 11.41 -11.02 14.90
C PHE A 38 11.89 -10.37 13.60
N VAL A 39 11.44 -10.91 12.47
CA VAL A 39 11.48 -10.24 11.17
C VAL A 39 10.12 -9.61 10.98
N THR A 40 10.05 -8.34 10.60
CA THR A 40 8.76 -7.69 10.28
C THR A 40 8.71 -7.26 8.82
N SER A 41 7.50 -7.16 8.27
CA SER A 41 7.28 -6.44 7.02
C SER A 41 7.10 -4.96 7.34
N GLY A 42 7.97 -4.13 6.75
CA GLY A 42 7.95 -2.68 6.97
C GLY A 42 6.62 -2.02 6.58
N LEU A 43 6.30 -0.90 7.24
CA LEU A 43 5.09 -0.09 7.06
C LEU A 43 5.17 0.80 5.79
N LEU A 44 5.64 0.24 4.68
CA LEU A 44 6.12 0.99 3.53
C LEU A 44 5.08 1.95 2.95
N VAL A 45 3.84 1.48 2.83
CA VAL A 45 2.76 2.27 2.24
C VAL A 45 2.32 3.36 3.19
N ARG A 46 2.19 3.08 4.49
CA ARG A 46 1.97 4.12 5.51
C ARG A 46 3.03 5.21 5.41
N GLU A 47 4.31 4.83 5.42
CA GLU A 47 5.43 5.78 5.40
C GLU A 47 5.40 6.64 4.11
N MET A 48 5.16 6.04 2.94
CA MET A 48 5.08 6.76 1.66
C MET A 48 3.86 7.69 1.55
N VAL A 49 2.69 7.26 2.02
CA VAL A 49 1.47 8.08 2.02
C VAL A 49 1.60 9.25 2.99
N LEU A 50 2.15 9.02 4.18
CA LEU A 50 2.27 10.07 5.19
C LEU A 50 3.46 10.99 4.98
N GLY A 51 4.48 10.55 4.25
CA GLY A 51 5.76 11.25 4.18
C GLY A 51 6.57 11.10 5.47
N GLN A 52 6.48 9.95 6.14
CA GLN A 52 7.10 9.74 7.45
C GLN A 52 8.04 8.54 7.43
N LEU A 53 9.35 8.81 7.38
CA LEU A 53 10.38 7.78 7.36
C LEU A 53 10.64 7.27 8.78
N GLN A 54 10.33 6.01 9.06
CA GLN A 54 10.57 5.45 10.40
C GLN A 54 12.08 5.25 10.65
N VAL A 55 12.54 5.75 11.80
CA VAL A 55 13.94 5.69 12.28
C VAL A 55 14.05 5.29 13.76
N GLY A 56 12.96 4.78 14.33
CA GLY A 56 12.85 4.21 15.68
C GLY A 56 11.42 3.74 15.91
N ASP A 57 11.13 3.15 17.06
CA ASP A 57 9.81 2.61 17.39
C ASP A 57 8.74 3.70 17.33
N HIS A 58 9.10 4.89 17.84
CA HIS A 58 8.26 6.09 17.85
C HIS A 58 8.95 7.31 17.23
N ALA A 59 10.05 7.11 16.49
CA ALA A 59 10.82 8.19 15.88
C ALA A 59 10.68 8.18 14.34
N PHE A 60 10.38 9.36 13.78
CA PHE A 60 10.15 9.54 12.35
C PHE A 60 10.91 10.77 11.83
N ILE A 61 11.34 10.70 10.57
CA ILE A 61 11.86 11.85 9.81
C ILE A 61 10.81 12.22 8.78
N ASP A 62 10.37 13.48 8.80
CA ASP A 62 9.44 14.00 7.81
C ASP A 62 10.11 14.14 6.43
N ARG A 63 9.35 13.77 5.41
CA ARG A 63 9.71 13.87 3.98
C ARG A 63 8.46 14.26 3.19
N PRO A 64 8.61 14.76 1.96
CA PRO A 64 7.50 14.82 1.03
C PRO A 64 6.86 13.41 0.87
N PRO A 65 5.53 13.30 0.90
CA PRO A 65 4.82 12.08 0.50
C PRO A 65 5.27 11.62 -0.89
N ALA A 66 5.17 10.31 -1.16
CA ALA A 66 5.75 9.77 -2.39
C ALA A 66 4.93 10.12 -3.64
N GLU A 67 5.50 10.91 -4.53
CA GLU A 67 5.00 11.21 -5.89
C GLU A 67 5.29 10.06 -6.88
N ILE A 68 5.08 8.82 -6.43
CA ILE A 68 5.25 7.60 -7.23
C ILE A 68 3.87 7.01 -7.53
N PRO A 69 3.55 6.64 -8.79
CA PRO A 69 2.27 6.03 -9.13
C PRO A 69 1.92 4.81 -8.28
N LEU A 70 0.67 4.70 -7.85
CA LEU A 70 0.17 3.58 -7.02
C LEU A 70 0.23 2.24 -7.77
N ALA A 71 0.00 2.28 -9.07
CA ALA A 71 -0.03 1.13 -9.97
C ALA A 71 0.25 1.58 -11.41
N GLY A 72 0.60 0.61 -12.27
CA GLY A 72 0.87 0.86 -13.68
C GLY A 72 2.35 1.06 -14.00
N ASP A 73 2.60 1.65 -15.16
CA ASP A 73 3.92 2.01 -15.64
C ASP A 73 4.56 3.09 -14.73
N PRO A 74 5.89 3.22 -14.68
CA PRO A 74 6.55 4.29 -13.94
C PRO A 74 6.24 5.68 -14.49
N ALA A 75 6.41 6.72 -13.67
CA ALA A 75 6.50 8.08 -14.16
C ALA A 75 7.75 8.23 -15.07
N PRO A 76 7.70 9.01 -16.17
CA PRO A 76 6.61 9.89 -16.64
C PRO A 76 5.61 9.21 -17.59
N TRP A 77 5.69 7.89 -17.83
CA TRP A 77 4.85 7.20 -18.82
C TRP A 77 3.44 6.93 -18.33
N ASN A 78 3.12 7.25 -17.08
CA ASN A 78 1.84 7.03 -16.43
C ASN A 78 1.28 8.32 -15.79
N PRO A 79 1.04 9.38 -16.58
CA PRO A 79 0.70 10.72 -16.05
C PRO A 79 -0.72 10.81 -15.46
N ASP A 80 -1.59 9.85 -15.80
CA ASP A 80 -2.98 9.83 -15.37
C ASP A 80 -3.15 9.09 -14.02
N ALA A 81 -2.11 8.38 -13.56
CA ALA A 81 -2.17 7.59 -12.35
C ALA A 81 -1.98 8.43 -11.08
N PRO A 82 -2.87 8.30 -10.09
CA PRO A 82 -2.62 8.82 -8.76
C PRO A 82 -1.40 8.18 -8.11
N THR A 83 -0.81 8.91 -7.19
CA THR A 83 0.39 8.57 -6.43
C THR A 83 0.05 8.25 -4.97
N TYR A 84 1.05 7.82 -4.19
CA TYR A 84 0.87 7.70 -2.74
C TYR A 84 0.56 9.03 -2.06
N ALA A 85 1.11 10.14 -2.58
CA ALA A 85 0.83 11.48 -2.08
C ALA A 85 -0.66 11.84 -2.19
N ASP A 86 -1.32 11.43 -3.28
CA ASP A 86 -2.74 11.72 -3.55
C ASP A 86 -3.69 10.99 -2.58
N LEU A 87 -3.23 9.90 -1.94
CA LEU A 87 -3.99 9.20 -0.91
C LEU A 87 -3.93 9.87 0.46
N ARG A 88 -2.92 10.72 0.71
CA ARG A 88 -2.67 11.31 2.02
C ARG A 88 -3.89 12.03 2.62
N PRO A 89 -4.65 12.85 1.87
CA PRO A 89 -5.83 13.53 2.42
C PRO A 89 -6.96 12.58 2.85
N HIS A 90 -6.93 11.32 2.40
CA HIS A 90 -8.00 10.33 2.59
C HIS A 90 -7.63 9.22 3.56
N SER A 91 -6.45 9.30 4.18
CA SER A 91 -6.01 8.29 5.12
C SER A 91 -6.52 8.58 6.53
N ALA A 92 -7.08 7.58 7.22
CA ALA A 92 -7.43 7.68 8.65
C ALA A 92 -6.28 8.19 9.52
N LEU A 93 -5.03 7.91 9.14
CA LEU A 93 -3.84 8.36 9.86
C LEU A 93 -3.58 9.86 9.74
N VAL A 94 -4.25 10.55 8.82
CA VAL A 94 -4.20 12.01 8.60
C VAL A 94 -5.50 12.67 9.03
N THR A 95 -6.64 12.10 8.65
CA THR A 95 -7.96 12.69 8.90
C THR A 95 -8.44 12.47 10.32
N GLY A 96 -7.96 11.42 11.00
CA GLY A 96 -8.50 10.95 12.29
C GLY A 96 -9.99 10.56 12.23
N SER A 97 -10.55 10.41 11.02
CA SER A 97 -11.96 10.19 10.78
C SER A 97 -12.18 8.77 10.26
N ALA A 98 -13.17 8.09 10.81
CA ALA A 98 -13.63 6.79 10.34
C ALA A 98 -14.74 6.98 9.31
N GLU A 99 -14.71 6.18 8.25
CA GLU A 99 -15.84 6.03 7.33
C GLU A 99 -16.90 5.10 7.96
N PRO A 100 -18.19 5.29 7.64
CA PRO A 100 -19.19 4.31 8.05
C PRO A 100 -18.93 2.94 7.40
N ASP A 101 -19.44 1.87 8.01
CA ASP A 101 -19.49 0.56 7.35
C ASP A 101 -20.45 0.63 6.15
N ARG A 102 -19.90 0.42 4.95
CA ARG A 102 -20.60 0.49 3.66
C ARG A 102 -20.82 -0.89 3.05
N SER A 103 -20.71 -1.95 3.84
CA SER A 103 -20.87 -3.35 3.39
C SER A 103 -22.09 -3.53 2.47
N GLY A 104 -21.85 -4.15 1.31
CA GLY A 104 -22.85 -4.40 0.27
C GLY A 104 -23.09 -3.24 -0.71
N GLN A 105 -22.59 -2.03 -0.42
CA GLN A 105 -22.71 -0.90 -1.34
C GLN A 105 -21.71 -1.02 -2.52
N PRO A 106 -22.05 -0.53 -3.72
CA PRO A 106 -21.15 -0.53 -4.87
C PRO A 106 -19.99 0.45 -4.68
N ILE A 107 -18.81 0.09 -5.19
CA ILE A 107 -17.65 0.97 -5.23
C ILE A 107 -17.65 1.74 -6.56
N ARG A 108 -17.81 3.07 -6.49
CA ARG A 108 -17.95 3.98 -7.64
C ARG A 108 -16.98 5.16 -7.57
N GLU A 109 -16.22 5.25 -6.49
CA GLU A 109 -15.28 6.31 -6.20
C GLU A 109 -14.04 6.15 -7.08
N VAL A 110 -13.70 7.25 -7.78
CA VAL A 110 -12.53 7.39 -8.64
C VAL A 110 -11.58 8.38 -8.00
N LEU A 111 -10.33 7.98 -7.82
CA LEU A 111 -9.25 8.86 -7.37
C LEU A 111 -8.51 9.42 -8.60
N SER A 112 -8.42 10.74 -8.66
CA SER A 112 -7.72 11.50 -9.70
C SER A 112 -6.26 11.80 -9.29
N PRO A 113 -5.36 12.11 -10.25
CA PRO A 113 -3.93 12.41 -10.00
C PRO A 113 -3.66 13.79 -9.37
N ASP A 114 -4.60 14.28 -8.57
CA ASP A 114 -4.56 15.48 -7.75
C ASP A 114 -5.15 15.24 -6.34
N GLY A 115 -5.48 13.97 -6.03
CA GLY A 115 -6.14 13.60 -4.79
C GLY A 115 -7.65 13.83 -4.78
N THR A 116 -8.27 14.31 -5.87
CA THR A 116 -9.73 14.50 -5.91
C THR A 116 -10.45 13.14 -6.03
N ILE A 117 -11.50 12.94 -5.23
CA ILE A 117 -12.40 11.80 -5.36
C ILE A 117 -13.67 12.23 -6.12
N LEU A 118 -13.98 11.52 -7.19
CA LEU A 118 -15.23 11.67 -7.95
C LEU A 118 -16.06 10.40 -7.87
N VAL A 119 -17.38 10.51 -7.94
CA VAL A 119 -18.27 9.35 -8.08
C VAL A 119 -18.58 9.16 -9.56
N ASP A 120 -18.17 8.03 -10.12
CA ASP A 120 -18.50 7.63 -11.49
C ASP A 120 -19.35 6.35 -11.46
N PRO A 121 -20.67 6.46 -11.68
CA PRO A 121 -21.57 5.30 -11.73
C PRO A 121 -21.19 4.27 -12.80
N THR A 122 -20.45 4.65 -13.84
CA THR A 122 -20.01 3.71 -14.89
C THR A 122 -18.90 2.76 -14.41
N ARG A 123 -18.29 3.03 -13.24
CA ARG A 123 -17.33 2.14 -12.60
C ARG A 123 -17.97 1.02 -11.78
N GLU A 124 -19.28 1.04 -11.59
CA GLU A 124 -19.95 -0.06 -10.91
C GLU A 124 -19.73 -1.38 -11.68
N ARG A 125 -19.29 -2.40 -10.95
CA ARG A 125 -19.05 -3.74 -11.49
C ARG A 125 -19.78 -4.76 -10.62
N PRO A 126 -20.48 -5.74 -11.21
CA PRO A 126 -21.04 -6.86 -10.45
C PRO A 126 -19.97 -7.53 -9.58
N GLY A 127 -20.26 -7.69 -8.29
CA GLY A 127 -19.34 -8.31 -7.34
C GLY A 127 -18.24 -7.40 -6.77
N VAL A 128 -18.06 -6.18 -7.30
CA VAL A 128 -17.13 -5.18 -6.75
C VAL A 128 -17.88 -4.22 -5.83
N VAL A 129 -18.00 -4.65 -4.59
CA VAL A 129 -18.68 -3.93 -3.50
C VAL A 129 -17.79 -3.89 -2.27
N TYR A 130 -18.12 -3.03 -1.31
CA TYR A 130 -17.53 -3.09 0.02
C TYR A 130 -17.97 -4.40 0.72
N ALA A 131 -17.04 -5.14 1.31
CA ALA A 131 -17.33 -6.41 1.99
C ALA A 131 -16.43 -6.72 3.19
N GLY A 132 -15.65 -5.77 3.65
CA GLY A 132 -14.93 -5.83 4.90
C GLY A 132 -14.88 -4.45 5.53
N TYR A 133 -14.83 -4.38 6.85
CA TYR A 133 -14.70 -3.14 7.60
C TYR A 133 -13.70 -3.36 8.74
N ASP A 134 -12.66 -2.52 8.81
CA ASP A 134 -11.70 -2.54 9.90
C ASP A 134 -12.11 -1.48 10.94
N PRO A 135 -12.55 -1.87 12.15
CA PRO A 135 -13.00 -0.92 13.16
C PRO A 135 -11.86 -0.16 13.85
N VAL A 136 -10.59 -0.56 13.65
CA VAL A 136 -9.42 0.11 14.24
C VAL A 136 -9.02 1.30 13.38
N THR A 137 -9.01 1.14 12.06
CA THR A 137 -8.72 2.24 11.14
C THR A 137 -9.97 2.95 10.63
N GLY A 138 -11.15 2.34 10.78
CA GLY A 138 -12.42 2.90 10.31
C GLY A 138 -12.57 2.88 8.79
N HIS A 139 -12.03 1.85 8.13
CA HIS A 139 -12.00 1.77 6.67
C HIS A 139 -12.60 0.48 6.12
N ASN A 140 -13.32 0.61 5.00
CA ASN A 140 -13.90 -0.52 4.30
C ASN A 140 -12.88 -1.15 3.34
N SER A 141 -13.07 -2.41 2.99
CA SER A 141 -12.27 -3.14 2.01
C SER A 141 -13.15 -3.72 0.91
N ALA A 142 -12.64 -3.72 -0.33
CA ALA A 142 -13.35 -4.27 -1.47
C ALA A 142 -13.44 -5.79 -1.40
N ARG A 143 -14.59 -6.36 -1.80
CA ARG A 143 -14.82 -7.81 -1.83
C ARG A 143 -13.72 -8.61 -2.53
N PRO A 144 -13.23 -8.23 -3.73
CA PRO A 144 -12.16 -8.99 -4.38
C PRO A 144 -10.90 -9.09 -3.52
N PHE A 145 -10.57 -8.06 -2.74
CA PHE A 145 -9.42 -8.08 -1.83
C PHE A 145 -9.69 -8.96 -0.61
N VAL A 146 -10.86 -8.83 0.02
CA VAL A 146 -11.25 -9.63 1.18
C VAL A 146 -11.24 -11.12 0.84
N GLU A 147 -11.87 -11.52 -0.26
CA GLU A 147 -11.91 -12.92 -0.72
C GLU A 147 -10.52 -13.43 -1.10
N TRP A 148 -9.72 -12.61 -1.80
CA TRP A 148 -8.36 -12.99 -2.15
C TRP A 148 -7.48 -13.17 -0.91
N LEU A 149 -7.58 -12.29 0.09
CA LEU A 149 -6.82 -12.39 1.35
C LEU A 149 -7.24 -13.62 2.17
N ALA A 150 -8.52 -13.97 2.19
CA ALA A 150 -9.03 -15.14 2.91
C ALA A 150 -8.45 -16.49 2.41
N THR A 151 -7.90 -16.52 1.19
CA THR A 151 -7.28 -17.71 0.59
C THR A 151 -5.77 -17.82 0.84
N ARG A 152 -5.16 -16.84 1.52
CA ARG A 152 -3.71 -16.81 1.71
C ARG A 152 -3.29 -17.71 2.87
N PRO A 153 -2.19 -18.48 2.75
CA PRO A 153 -1.70 -19.35 3.81
C PRO A 153 -0.87 -18.62 4.87
N TRP A 154 -0.81 -17.28 4.82
CA TRP A 154 0.03 -16.44 5.66
C TRP A 154 -0.80 -15.45 6.47
N ASN A 155 -0.24 -14.98 7.59
CA ASN A 155 -0.87 -13.98 8.45
C ASN A 155 -1.07 -12.66 7.70
N VAL A 156 -2.33 -12.32 7.43
CA VAL A 156 -2.69 -11.14 6.63
C VAL A 156 -2.27 -9.84 7.31
N LEU A 157 -2.41 -9.74 8.63
CA LEU A 157 -2.02 -8.53 9.36
C LEU A 157 -0.50 -8.31 9.29
N TYR A 158 0.27 -9.40 9.39
CA TYR A 158 1.72 -9.36 9.27
C TYR A 158 2.19 -8.90 7.87
N VAL A 159 1.61 -9.45 6.80
CA VAL A 159 2.07 -9.18 5.42
C VAL A 159 1.50 -7.88 4.84
N VAL A 160 0.22 -7.62 5.05
CA VAL A 160 -0.55 -6.56 4.36
C VAL A 160 -0.85 -5.40 5.32
N GLY A 161 -1.15 -5.70 6.57
CA GLY A 161 -1.59 -4.70 7.55
C GLY A 161 -3.05 -4.31 7.40
N ARG A 162 -3.45 -3.27 8.14
CA ARG A 162 -4.82 -2.75 8.12
C ARG A 162 -5.06 -1.82 6.92
N PRO A 163 -6.29 -1.72 6.40
CA PRO A 163 -6.61 -0.74 5.36
C PRO A 163 -6.44 0.67 5.94
N ILE A 164 -5.77 1.55 5.19
CA ILE A 164 -5.54 2.95 5.59
C ILE A 164 -6.27 3.94 4.69
N THR A 165 -6.99 3.46 3.68
CA THR A 165 -7.91 4.20 2.82
C THR A 165 -9.06 3.29 2.40
N GLU A 166 -10.13 3.89 1.86
CA GLU A 166 -11.12 3.17 1.07
C GLU A 166 -10.50 2.64 -0.24
N PRO A 167 -11.11 1.63 -0.89
CA PRO A 167 -10.80 1.24 -2.26
C PRO A 167 -11.29 2.29 -3.28
N TYR A 168 -10.43 2.65 -4.23
CA TYR A 168 -10.74 3.60 -5.30
C TYR A 168 -10.45 3.01 -6.67
N TRP A 169 -11.29 3.34 -7.66
CA TRP A 169 -10.93 3.15 -9.06
C TRP A 169 -9.91 4.21 -9.46
N VAL A 170 -8.87 3.78 -10.16
CA VAL A 170 -7.85 4.67 -10.70
C VAL A 170 -7.63 4.36 -12.18
N LEU A 171 -7.36 5.39 -12.96
CA LEU A 171 -6.92 5.25 -14.33
C LEU A 171 -5.40 5.18 -14.35
N VAL A 172 -4.83 4.12 -14.91
CA VAL A 172 -3.38 3.95 -15.03
C VAL A 172 -3.02 3.57 -16.45
N ARG A 173 -1.76 3.72 -16.82
CA ARG A 173 -1.19 3.10 -18.02
C ARG A 173 -0.48 1.82 -17.64
N LEU A 174 -0.77 0.75 -18.37
CA LEU A 174 -0.12 -0.55 -18.27
C LEU A 174 0.37 -0.93 -19.65
N GLN A 175 1.69 -1.01 -19.80
CA GLN A 175 2.34 -1.24 -21.09
C GLN A 175 1.88 -0.19 -22.14
N GLY A 176 1.75 1.06 -21.71
CA GLY A 176 1.30 2.19 -22.54
C GLY A 176 -0.20 2.25 -22.81
N GLN A 177 -1.01 1.29 -22.34
CA GLN A 177 -2.46 1.30 -22.53
C GLN A 177 -3.20 1.77 -21.28
N SER A 178 -4.15 2.69 -21.44
CA SER A 178 -5.03 3.13 -20.37
C SER A 178 -5.90 1.97 -19.86
N ARG A 179 -5.92 1.77 -18.55
CA ARG A 179 -6.67 0.72 -17.88
C ARG A 179 -7.21 1.20 -16.54
N TRP A 180 -8.45 0.81 -16.25
CA TRP A 180 -9.05 1.04 -14.94
C TRP A 180 -8.66 -0.09 -13.99
N VAL A 181 -8.14 0.28 -12.83
CA VAL A 181 -7.69 -0.64 -11.79
C VAL A 181 -8.32 -0.18 -10.48
N LEU A 182 -8.91 -1.10 -9.73
CA LEU A 182 -9.33 -0.81 -8.36
C LEU A 182 -8.09 -0.93 -7.46
N VAL A 183 -7.81 0.08 -6.65
CA VAL A 183 -6.64 0.14 -5.78
C VAL A 183 -7.09 0.36 -4.34
N GLN A 184 -6.43 -0.32 -3.40
CA GLN A 184 -6.57 -0.03 -1.98
C GLN A 184 -5.21 -0.04 -1.28
N ALA A 185 -4.96 0.98 -0.45
CA ALA A 185 -3.79 1.06 0.39
C ALA A 185 -4.05 0.44 1.76
N PHE A 186 -3.12 -0.43 2.16
CA PHE A 186 -2.99 -0.98 3.51
C PHE A 186 -1.66 -0.50 4.09
N GLU A 187 -1.44 -0.65 5.39
CA GLU A 187 -0.22 -0.17 6.06
C GLU A 187 1.08 -0.63 5.37
N ARG A 188 1.13 -1.87 4.88
CA ARG A 188 2.36 -2.52 4.36
C ARG A 188 2.30 -2.80 2.87
N ARG A 189 1.12 -2.83 2.24
CA ARG A 189 0.92 -3.21 0.83
C ARG A 189 -0.15 -2.36 0.17
N VAL A 190 -0.04 -2.23 -1.15
CA VAL A 190 -1.14 -1.80 -2.01
C VAL A 190 -1.65 -3.02 -2.72
N LEU A 191 -2.97 -3.22 -2.70
CA LEU A 191 -3.64 -4.24 -3.50
C LEU A 191 -4.29 -3.59 -4.73
N THR A 192 -4.17 -4.24 -5.87
CA THR A 192 -4.79 -3.86 -7.14
C THR A 192 -5.76 -4.94 -7.57
N TYR A 193 -6.90 -4.57 -8.15
CA TYR A 193 -7.83 -5.47 -8.79
C TYR A 193 -8.15 -5.00 -10.21
N THR A 194 -7.89 -5.87 -11.19
CA THR A 194 -8.19 -5.65 -12.60
C THR A 194 -9.18 -6.72 -13.07
N PRO A 195 -10.47 -6.39 -13.28
CA PRO A 195 -11.48 -7.38 -13.63
C PRO A 195 -11.21 -8.08 -14.96
N ASP A 196 -10.57 -7.38 -15.90
CA ASP A 196 -10.29 -7.86 -17.26
C ASP A 196 -9.09 -8.82 -17.32
N ASN A 197 -8.35 -9.01 -16.22
CA ASN A 197 -7.28 -10.00 -16.16
C ASN A 197 -7.87 -11.43 -16.09
N PRO A 198 -7.12 -12.47 -16.51
CA PRO A 198 -7.53 -13.85 -16.35
C PRO A 198 -7.88 -14.18 -14.89
N THR A 199 -8.87 -15.05 -14.67
CA THR A 199 -9.24 -15.52 -13.33
C THR A 199 -8.02 -16.06 -12.58
N GLY A 200 -7.88 -15.65 -11.32
CA GLY A 200 -6.70 -15.95 -10.50
C GLY A 200 -5.57 -14.92 -10.59
N TRP A 201 -5.58 -14.06 -11.60
CA TRP A 201 -4.61 -12.96 -11.82
C TRP A 201 -5.25 -11.57 -11.73
N GLN A 202 -6.47 -11.50 -11.21
CA GLN A 202 -7.20 -10.23 -11.11
C GLN A 202 -6.70 -9.39 -9.93
N VAL A 203 -6.32 -10.03 -8.82
CA VAL A 203 -5.76 -9.33 -7.65
C VAL A 203 -4.25 -9.48 -7.60
N GLU A 204 -3.54 -8.37 -7.46
CA GLU A 204 -2.10 -8.34 -7.30
C GLU A 204 -1.66 -7.43 -6.15
N MET A 205 -0.48 -7.70 -5.60
CA MET A 205 0.23 -6.76 -4.73
C MET A 205 1.12 -5.86 -5.59
N GLY A 206 1.06 -4.56 -5.36
CA GLY A 206 1.94 -3.58 -5.99
C GLY A 206 3.42 -3.76 -5.63
N ASN A 207 4.32 -3.21 -6.45
CA ASN A 207 5.77 -3.26 -6.24
C ASN A 207 6.23 -2.24 -5.18
N VAL A 208 5.59 -2.26 -4.01
CA VAL A 208 5.77 -1.25 -2.95
C VAL A 208 7.20 -1.25 -2.38
N GLY A 209 7.92 -2.36 -2.45
CA GLY A 209 9.31 -2.42 -1.99
C GLY A 209 10.25 -1.67 -2.94
N ARG A 210 10.03 -1.79 -4.25
CA ARG A 210 10.70 -0.98 -5.27
C ARG A 210 10.35 0.50 -5.13
N HIS A 211 9.06 0.83 -5.03
CA HIS A 211 8.61 2.22 -4.88
C HIS A 211 9.19 2.87 -3.63
N TYR A 212 9.18 2.16 -2.50
CA TYR A 212 9.74 2.69 -1.25
C TYR A 212 11.25 2.89 -1.34
N TYR A 213 11.97 1.98 -2.01
CA TYR A 213 13.41 2.17 -2.22
C TYR A 213 13.67 3.45 -3.04
N GLU A 214 12.91 3.66 -4.11
CA GLU A 214 13.00 4.87 -4.93
C GLU A 214 12.67 6.13 -4.14
N TRP A 215 11.58 6.15 -3.39
CA TRP A 215 11.22 7.28 -2.52
C TRP A 215 12.30 7.54 -1.46
N ARG A 216 12.84 6.48 -0.84
CA ARG A 216 13.84 6.61 0.22
C ARG A 216 15.19 7.10 -0.32
N TYR A 217 15.64 6.60 -1.47
CA TYR A 217 17.01 6.78 -1.96
C TYR A 217 17.14 7.59 -3.26
N GLY A 218 16.03 7.99 -3.88
CA GLY A 218 16.00 8.75 -5.14
C GLY A 218 16.46 7.96 -6.37
N THR A 219 16.57 6.63 -6.27
CA THR A 219 17.05 5.74 -7.34
C THR A 219 16.31 4.42 -7.32
N ALA A 220 16.21 3.74 -8.45
CA ALA A 220 15.67 2.38 -8.48
C ALA A 220 16.50 1.43 -7.61
N PRO A 221 15.89 0.38 -7.01
CA PRO A 221 16.64 -0.64 -6.31
C PRO A 221 17.66 -1.29 -7.26
N PRO A 222 18.83 -1.71 -6.75
CA PRO A 222 19.74 -2.54 -7.53
C PRO A 222 18.98 -3.76 -8.03
N THR A 223 19.20 -4.14 -9.28
CA THR A 223 18.69 -5.40 -9.80
C THR A 223 19.13 -6.50 -8.84
N ALA A 224 18.18 -7.32 -8.37
CA ALA A 224 18.54 -8.52 -7.63
C ALA A 224 19.51 -9.36 -8.51
N PRO A 225 20.55 -9.98 -7.92
CA PRO A 225 21.42 -10.88 -8.66
C PRO A 225 20.64 -12.05 -9.28
#